data_AF-A0AAU4HIB9-F1
#
_entry.id   AF-A0AAU4HIB9-F1
#
_cell.length_a   1.000
_cell.length_b   1.000
_cell.length_c   1.000
_cell.angle_alpha   90.00
_cell.angle_beta   90.00
_cell.angle_gamma   90.00
#
_symmetry.space_group_name_H-M   'P 1'
#
loop_
_entity.id
_entity.type
_entity.pdbx_description
1 polymer ?
#
loop_
_entity_poly.entity_id
_entity_poly.type
_entity_poly.pdbx_seq_one_letter_code
_entity_poly.pdbx_strand_id
1 'polypeptide(L)'
;MHQPRPYERNPRYTATGGTVVTGWASAAADVPTASTVLALDGPAALDWERAAGSLAAALRARGAEVTLCDVRDLWSAAAVERLCVPGPDADPFFLPLAEFSMGDLFERPPLQQRPYAGVLLVFGPGAALAEPDLLWWADLPRRYAEEAVTRGELPLGANLGRPGTPGELRSLFYTDWPVGDRHRDAVAHRVDRWVDLQGEQGPASLDGDAVRATLAALATGPVRTRPFFNSTPWGGQWGVRELGFEPPNGNTALGYELIAPEAGILVGQDETAQVEIPFQLLCELHPEEFLGPDVHRRFGTSFPIRFDYLDTVGGGNLSLHLHPQEQYMRETFGWPYTQHETYYVTASEPGAQVYLGLRDSTDVEVMRKEVEAAAADGLPLRVEEHVMKHPSDVGQLFMIPAGTPHSSGEGNLVLEISATPYLYSLRFYDWLRKGVSGAPRPLSYAHAFANLDTSRRGDDVLKDLVQQPRTLREGRGWREEVVGALPDMFYAVHRFVIEGPEAAEDDTAGRFHILNVSAGDGIVVETAGGLRHDLAFAETLTVPASVGPYRLHPVGSGPVHVVKSLVTRV
;
A
#
# COMPACT_ATOMS: atom_id res chain seq x y z
N MET A 1 30.99 -8.59 14.64
CA MET A 1 30.21 -8.85 13.42
C MET A 1 28.79 -9.12 13.85
N HIS A 2 27.83 -8.46 13.20
CA HIS A 2 26.40 -8.71 13.43
C HIS A 2 26.04 -10.11 12.90
N GLN A 3 25.13 -10.80 13.56
CA GLN A 3 24.68 -12.13 13.14
C GLN A 3 23.52 -12.02 12.14
N PRO A 4 23.52 -12.80 11.05
CA PRO A 4 22.37 -12.91 10.15
C PRO A 4 21.11 -13.34 10.90
N ARG A 5 19.97 -12.84 10.45
CA ARG A 5 18.64 -13.27 10.92
C ARG A 5 17.73 -13.55 9.73
N PRO A 6 16.71 -14.41 9.88
CA PRO A 6 15.72 -14.61 8.83
C PRO A 6 14.90 -13.34 8.58
N TYR A 7 14.20 -13.33 7.45
CA TYR A 7 13.19 -12.34 7.12
C TYR A 7 12.10 -12.30 8.21
N GLU A 8 11.80 -11.09 8.69
CA GLU A 8 10.78 -10.79 9.69
C GLU A 8 9.56 -10.16 9.01
N ARG A 9 8.43 -10.88 9.06
CA ARG A 9 7.16 -10.51 8.41
C ARG A 9 6.26 -9.66 9.30
N ASN A 10 6.49 -9.63 10.60
CA ASN A 10 5.68 -8.87 11.55
C ASN A 10 6.58 -7.96 12.42
N PRO A 11 7.32 -7.02 11.81
CA PRO A 11 8.08 -6.05 12.58
C PRO A 11 7.13 -5.28 13.51
N ARG A 12 7.46 -5.23 14.81
CA ARG A 12 6.61 -4.66 15.86
C ARG A 12 7.35 -3.60 16.66
N TYR A 13 6.62 -2.54 16.98
CA TYR A 13 7.10 -1.44 17.83
C TYR A 13 6.39 -1.44 19.18
N THR A 14 7.09 -0.98 20.21
CA THR A 14 6.48 -0.76 21.54
C THR A 14 5.72 0.57 21.53
N ALA A 15 4.53 0.57 22.13
CA ALA A 15 3.77 1.80 22.32
C ALA A 15 4.50 2.79 23.22
N THR A 16 4.46 4.08 22.88
CA THR A 16 4.97 5.17 23.69
C THR A 16 3.86 5.75 24.55
N GLY A 17 4.04 5.79 25.87
CA GLY A 17 3.08 6.44 26.78
C GLY A 17 1.80 5.65 27.08
N GLY A 18 1.73 4.37 26.72
CA GLY A 18 0.57 3.52 27.00
C GLY A 18 0.83 2.05 26.69
N THR A 19 -0.21 1.23 26.81
CA THR A 19 -0.16 -0.22 26.55
C THR A 19 -1.37 -0.65 25.75
N VAL A 20 -1.17 -1.54 24.77
CA VAL A 20 -2.28 -2.21 24.09
C VAL A 20 -3.06 -3.06 25.10
N VAL A 21 -4.38 -2.99 25.03
CA VAL A 21 -5.31 -3.82 25.82
C VAL A 21 -6.16 -4.67 24.88
N THR A 22 -6.50 -5.88 25.31
CA THR A 22 -7.29 -6.83 24.53
C THR A 22 -8.69 -7.01 25.11
N GLY A 23 -9.68 -7.13 24.23
CA GLY A 23 -11.09 -7.33 24.54
C GLY A 23 -11.85 -6.04 24.89
N TRP A 24 -13.15 -6.06 24.56
CA TRP A 24 -14.06 -4.92 24.80
C TRP A 24 -14.19 -4.53 26.27
N ALA A 25 -14.12 -5.49 27.19
CA ALA A 25 -14.21 -5.21 28.63
C ALA A 25 -13.04 -4.33 29.11
N SER A 26 -11.82 -4.65 28.68
CA SER A 26 -10.61 -3.88 29.00
C SER A 26 -10.63 -2.51 28.30
N ALA A 27 -10.98 -2.48 27.01
CA ALA A 27 -11.07 -1.22 26.25
C ALA A 27 -12.09 -0.26 26.86
N ALA A 28 -13.24 -0.78 27.31
CA ALA A 28 -14.31 -0.01 27.90
C ALA A 28 -14.08 0.35 29.37
N ALA A 29 -12.99 -0.07 30.01
CA ALA A 29 -12.80 0.06 31.46
C ALA A 29 -12.88 1.51 31.99
N ASP A 30 -12.52 2.49 31.16
CA ASP A 30 -12.45 3.90 31.54
C ASP A 30 -13.57 4.77 30.95
N VAL A 31 -14.48 4.17 30.16
CA VAL A 31 -15.62 4.91 29.61
C VAL A 31 -16.56 5.33 30.76
N PRO A 32 -16.99 6.59 30.86
CA PRO A 32 -17.95 7.00 31.88
C PRO A 32 -19.28 6.26 31.76
N THR A 33 -19.94 6.00 32.91
CA THR A 33 -21.29 5.42 32.96
C THR A 33 -22.39 6.48 33.08
N ALA A 34 -22.00 7.76 33.15
CA ALA A 34 -22.90 8.92 33.20
C ALA A 34 -23.37 9.33 31.79
N SER A 35 -24.10 10.46 31.69
CA SER A 35 -24.45 11.07 30.40
C SER A 35 -23.18 11.26 29.55
N THR A 36 -23.07 10.51 28.45
CA THR A 36 -21.88 10.50 27.58
C THR A 36 -22.29 10.09 26.17
N VAL A 37 -21.77 10.79 25.17
CA VAL A 37 -21.83 10.39 23.76
C VAL A 37 -20.51 9.75 23.39
N LEU A 38 -20.51 8.45 23.15
CA LEU A 38 -19.36 7.70 22.66
C LEU A 38 -19.58 7.41 21.18
N ALA A 39 -18.67 7.87 20.32
CA ALA A 39 -18.65 7.49 18.91
C ALA A 39 -17.71 6.30 18.68
N LEU A 40 -18.16 5.31 17.92
CA LEU A 40 -17.33 4.28 17.31
C LEU A 40 -17.39 4.46 15.78
N ASP A 41 -16.41 5.15 15.22
CA ASP A 41 -16.30 5.48 13.79
C ASP A 41 -15.28 4.55 13.10
N GLY A 42 -15.27 4.50 11.77
CA GLY A 42 -14.42 3.58 11.01
C GLY A 42 -14.88 3.38 9.55
N PRO A 43 -14.23 2.47 8.81
CA PRO A 43 -14.60 2.17 7.43
C PRO A 43 -15.95 1.45 7.30
N ALA A 44 -16.55 1.53 6.11
CA ALA A 44 -17.82 0.86 5.81
C ALA A 44 -17.74 -0.68 5.90
N ALA A 45 -16.60 -1.24 5.49
CA ALA A 45 -16.31 -2.66 5.43
C ALA A 45 -16.00 -3.26 6.82
N LEU A 46 -16.95 -3.17 7.74
CA LEU A 46 -16.90 -3.72 9.10
C LEU A 46 -18.23 -4.35 9.49
N ASP A 47 -18.19 -5.37 10.35
CA ASP A 47 -19.37 -5.88 11.05
C ASP A 47 -19.75 -4.95 12.21
N TRP A 48 -20.40 -3.84 11.85
CA TRP A 48 -20.81 -2.78 12.77
C TRP A 48 -21.79 -3.25 13.84
N GLU A 49 -22.71 -4.15 13.50
CA GLU A 49 -23.69 -4.70 14.44
C GLU A 49 -22.98 -5.50 15.53
N ARG A 50 -22.03 -6.36 15.15
CA ARG A 50 -21.22 -7.12 16.10
C ARG A 50 -20.32 -6.23 16.92
N ALA A 51 -19.63 -5.27 16.31
CA ALA A 51 -18.71 -4.36 17.01
C ALA A 51 -19.45 -3.51 18.06
N ALA A 52 -20.50 -2.80 17.64
CA ALA A 52 -21.29 -1.95 18.52
C ALA A 52 -22.05 -2.75 19.58
N GLY A 53 -22.62 -3.90 19.21
CA GLY A 53 -23.29 -4.80 20.14
C GLY A 53 -22.36 -5.33 21.23
N SER A 54 -21.14 -5.70 20.87
CA SER A 54 -20.13 -6.20 21.83
C SER A 54 -19.62 -5.09 22.76
N LEU A 55 -19.37 -3.89 22.24
CA LEU A 55 -19.01 -2.72 23.05
C LEU A 55 -20.14 -2.34 24.01
N ALA A 56 -21.38 -2.30 23.54
CA ALA A 56 -22.54 -2.03 24.39
C ALA A 56 -22.71 -3.09 25.49
N ALA A 57 -22.47 -4.37 25.19
CA ALA A 57 -22.50 -5.42 26.21
C ALA A 57 -21.42 -5.21 27.28
N ALA A 58 -20.21 -4.83 26.90
CA ALA A 58 -19.12 -4.51 27.83
C ALA A 58 -19.45 -3.30 28.72
N LEU A 59 -20.04 -2.24 28.15
CA LEU A 59 -20.48 -1.06 28.90
C LEU A 59 -21.63 -1.38 29.88
N ARG A 60 -22.62 -2.17 29.44
CA ARG A 60 -23.73 -2.63 30.31
C ARG A 60 -23.24 -3.50 31.45
N ALA A 61 -22.24 -4.34 31.23
CA ALA A 61 -21.62 -5.14 32.29
C ALA A 61 -20.94 -4.28 33.37
N ARG A 62 -20.55 -3.05 33.04
CA ARG A 62 -20.05 -2.03 33.99
C ARG A 62 -21.17 -1.21 34.66
N GLY A 63 -22.43 -1.53 34.38
CA GLY A 63 -23.59 -0.84 34.95
C GLY A 63 -24.04 0.41 34.21
N ALA A 64 -23.52 0.68 33.00
CA ALA A 64 -24.03 1.77 32.17
C ALA A 64 -25.39 1.41 31.54
N GLU A 65 -26.31 2.36 31.53
CA GLU A 65 -27.42 2.35 30.58
C GLU A 65 -26.87 2.72 29.19
N VAL A 66 -27.17 1.92 28.15
CA VAL A 66 -26.59 2.12 26.81
C VAL A 66 -27.68 2.13 25.75
N THR A 67 -27.77 3.24 25.03
CA THR A 67 -28.60 3.40 23.83
C THR A 67 -27.71 3.34 22.60
N LEU A 68 -28.15 2.61 21.57
CA LEU A 68 -27.44 2.47 20.30
C LEU A 68 -28.03 3.43 19.27
N CYS A 69 -27.17 4.08 18.49
CA CYS A 69 -27.54 4.89 17.34
C CYS A 69 -26.62 4.55 16.17
N ASP A 70 -27.18 3.90 15.15
CA ASP A 70 -26.48 3.63 13.91
C ASP A 70 -26.57 4.84 12.99
N VAL A 71 -25.44 5.44 12.61
CA VAL A 71 -25.46 6.61 11.73
C VAL A 71 -25.87 6.27 10.30
N ARG A 72 -25.78 4.99 9.90
CA ARG A 72 -26.16 4.53 8.57
C ARG A 72 -27.66 4.68 8.33
N ASP A 73 -28.47 4.57 9.38
CA ASP A 73 -29.92 4.80 9.34
C ASP A 73 -30.28 6.29 9.16
N LEU A 74 -29.31 7.19 9.33
CA LEU A 74 -29.48 8.64 9.24
C LEU A 74 -29.01 9.22 7.91
N TRP A 75 -28.40 8.42 7.04
CA TRP A 75 -27.97 8.85 5.72
C TRP A 75 -29.18 9.17 4.82
N SER A 76 -29.01 10.17 3.96
CA SER A 76 -29.97 10.46 2.90
C SER A 76 -29.86 9.40 1.82
N ALA A 77 -30.93 8.64 1.60
CA ALA A 77 -30.99 7.64 0.53
C ALA A 77 -30.70 8.25 -0.85
N ALA A 78 -31.13 9.51 -1.08
CA ALA A 78 -30.86 10.22 -2.33
C ALA A 78 -29.37 10.62 -2.46
N ALA A 79 -28.70 10.99 -1.36
CA ALA A 79 -27.28 11.27 -1.37
C ALA A 79 -26.47 9.98 -1.60
N VAL A 80 -26.82 8.90 -0.92
CA VAL A 80 -26.18 7.58 -1.08
C VAL A 80 -26.27 7.10 -2.53
N GLU A 81 -27.47 7.09 -3.12
CA GLU A 81 -27.64 6.67 -4.52
C GLU A 81 -26.81 7.53 -5.49
N ARG A 82 -26.73 8.84 -5.25
CA ARG A 82 -26.00 9.77 -6.11
C ARG A 82 -24.48 9.69 -5.96
N LEU A 83 -23.98 9.41 -4.76
CA LEU A 83 -22.57 9.55 -4.39
C LEU A 83 -21.84 8.20 -4.30
N CYS A 84 -22.50 7.15 -3.83
CA CYS A 84 -21.88 5.87 -3.55
C CYS A 84 -22.15 4.80 -4.61
N VAL A 85 -23.16 4.99 -5.46
CA VAL A 85 -23.53 4.01 -6.48
C VAL A 85 -23.01 4.46 -7.84
N PRO A 86 -22.11 3.69 -8.48
CA PRO A 86 -21.68 3.98 -9.83
C PRO A 86 -22.87 4.01 -10.80
N GLY A 87 -22.93 5.02 -11.66
CA GLY A 87 -23.97 5.11 -12.69
C GLY A 87 -23.89 3.98 -13.72
N PRO A 88 -24.95 3.75 -14.51
CA PRO A 88 -25.02 2.66 -15.50
C PRO A 88 -23.95 2.78 -16.61
N ASP A 89 -23.50 4.01 -16.90
CA ASP A 89 -22.48 4.30 -17.91
C ASP A 89 -21.07 4.43 -17.31
N ALA A 90 -20.89 4.07 -16.03
CA ALA A 90 -19.58 4.14 -15.38
C ALA A 90 -18.59 3.18 -16.03
N ASP A 91 -17.32 3.61 -16.14
CA ASP A 91 -16.26 2.78 -16.69
C ASP A 91 -16.19 1.44 -15.93
N PRO A 92 -16.14 0.29 -16.62
CA PRO A 92 -16.24 -1.02 -15.98
C PRO A 92 -15.02 -1.39 -15.13
N PHE A 93 -13.88 -0.71 -15.29
CA PHE A 93 -12.62 -1.01 -14.63
C PHE A 93 -12.25 0.02 -13.56
N PHE A 94 -12.48 1.29 -13.86
CA PHE A 94 -11.99 2.42 -13.09
C PHE A 94 -13.14 3.35 -12.74
N LEU A 95 -12.97 4.13 -11.68
CA LEU A 95 -13.84 5.25 -11.36
C LEU A 95 -12.94 6.46 -11.05
N PRO A 96 -13.41 7.69 -11.30
CA PRO A 96 -12.77 8.85 -10.69
C PRO A 96 -12.78 8.72 -9.18
N LEU A 97 -11.74 9.20 -8.51
CA LEU A 97 -11.74 9.27 -7.05
C LEU A 97 -12.92 10.11 -6.54
N ALA A 98 -13.64 9.60 -5.55
CA ALA A 98 -14.74 10.30 -4.93
C ALA A 98 -14.25 11.55 -4.16
N GLU A 99 -14.84 12.70 -4.48
CA GLU A 99 -14.48 14.00 -3.90
C GLU A 99 -15.39 14.42 -2.72
N PHE A 100 -16.54 13.77 -2.53
CA PHE A 100 -17.50 14.13 -1.48
C PHE A 100 -16.97 13.79 -0.08
N SER A 101 -17.35 14.54 0.94
CA SER A 101 -17.02 14.24 2.35
C SER A 101 -18.00 13.24 2.96
N MET A 102 -17.59 12.56 4.04
CA MET A 102 -18.51 11.68 4.80
C MET A 102 -19.78 12.42 5.25
N GLY A 103 -19.68 13.72 5.52
CA GLY A 103 -20.80 14.58 5.89
C GLY A 103 -21.85 14.76 4.78
N ASP A 104 -21.46 14.64 3.51
CA ASP A 104 -22.39 14.81 2.37
C ASP A 104 -23.42 13.67 2.26
N LEU A 105 -23.24 12.59 3.02
CA LEU A 105 -24.24 11.53 3.16
C LEU A 105 -25.40 11.91 4.09
N PHE A 106 -25.27 12.99 4.86
CA PHE A 106 -26.26 13.43 5.83
C PHE A 106 -27.01 14.68 5.36
N GLU A 107 -28.34 14.69 5.52
CA GLU A 107 -29.15 15.92 5.32
C GLU A 107 -29.10 16.87 6.53
N ARG A 108 -28.73 16.34 7.69
CA ARG A 108 -28.64 17.04 8.97
C ARG A 108 -27.60 16.35 9.85
N PRO A 109 -27.00 17.04 10.84
CA PRO A 109 -26.05 16.42 11.76
C PRO A 109 -26.61 15.12 12.39
N PRO A 110 -25.80 14.06 12.54
CA PRO A 110 -26.28 12.77 13.02
C PRO A 110 -26.80 12.82 14.46
N LEU A 111 -26.22 13.67 15.31
CA LEU A 111 -26.74 13.91 16.66
C LEU A 111 -27.55 15.21 16.71
N GLN A 112 -28.79 15.12 17.18
CA GLN A 112 -29.68 16.27 17.38
C GLN A 112 -29.88 16.61 18.86
N GLN A 113 -29.76 15.63 19.76
CA GLN A 113 -29.94 15.80 21.21
C GLN A 113 -29.00 14.89 21.98
N ARG A 114 -28.35 15.43 23.02
CA ARG A 114 -27.48 14.65 23.93
C ARG A 114 -28.33 13.85 24.93
N PRO A 115 -27.85 12.68 25.39
CA PRO A 115 -28.58 11.88 26.38
C PRO A 115 -28.65 12.61 27.73
N TYR A 116 -29.79 12.52 28.43
CA TYR A 116 -29.92 13.08 29.79
C TYR A 116 -29.20 12.21 30.84
N ALA A 117 -29.06 10.91 30.59
CA ALA A 117 -28.37 9.93 31.43
C ALA A 117 -27.87 8.77 30.55
N GLY A 118 -26.90 8.01 31.06
CA GLY A 118 -26.34 6.86 30.36
C GLY A 118 -25.48 7.20 29.14
N VAL A 119 -25.01 6.16 28.46
CA VAL A 119 -24.15 6.26 27.28
C VAL A 119 -25.00 6.15 26.02
N LEU A 120 -24.91 7.16 25.16
CA LEU A 120 -25.34 7.06 23.77
C LEU A 120 -24.14 6.60 22.94
N LEU A 121 -24.17 5.35 22.49
CA LEU A 121 -23.18 4.79 21.57
C LEU A 121 -23.64 5.06 20.13
N VAL A 122 -23.00 6.03 19.50
CA VAL A 122 -23.18 6.36 18.08
C VAL A 122 -22.15 5.57 17.28
N PHE A 123 -22.54 4.82 16.26
CA PHE A 123 -21.61 3.95 15.54
C PHE A 123 -21.88 3.90 14.05
N GLY A 124 -20.85 3.54 13.28
CA GLY A 124 -20.87 3.48 11.82
C GLY A 124 -20.03 4.60 11.17
N PRO A 125 -19.80 4.54 9.84
CA PRO A 125 -18.98 5.51 9.14
C PRO A 125 -19.58 6.92 9.23
N GLY A 126 -18.82 7.85 9.82
CA GLY A 126 -19.28 9.21 10.09
C GLY A 126 -19.82 9.44 11.51
N ALA A 127 -19.71 8.45 12.41
CA ALA A 127 -20.08 8.62 13.83
C ALA A 127 -19.36 9.79 14.53
N ALA A 128 -18.15 10.15 14.11
CA ALA A 128 -17.41 11.30 14.62
C ALA A 128 -18.11 12.64 14.35
N LEU A 129 -18.99 12.71 13.35
CA LEU A 129 -19.78 13.90 13.03
C LEU A 129 -20.91 14.16 14.05
N ALA A 130 -21.10 13.26 15.03
CA ALA A 130 -22.03 13.42 16.13
C ALA A 130 -21.52 14.34 17.26
N GLU A 131 -20.35 14.95 17.09
CA GLU A 131 -19.67 15.75 18.13
C GLU A 131 -19.60 15.01 19.49
N PRO A 132 -18.99 13.81 19.51
CA PRO A 132 -19.00 12.95 20.68
C PRO A 132 -18.12 13.52 21.81
N ASP A 133 -18.39 13.08 23.04
CA ASP A 133 -17.50 13.29 24.20
C ASP A 133 -16.24 12.43 24.11
N LEU A 134 -16.38 11.22 23.56
CA LEU A 134 -15.30 10.26 23.31
C LEU A 134 -15.40 9.74 21.87
N LEU A 135 -14.31 9.81 21.12
CA LEU A 135 -14.21 9.30 19.76
C LEU A 135 -13.29 8.08 19.71
N TRP A 136 -13.84 6.92 19.40
CA TRP A 136 -13.08 5.72 19.10
C TRP A 136 -13.08 5.46 17.61
N TRP A 137 -11.93 5.08 17.07
CA TRP A 137 -11.78 4.65 15.68
C TRP A 137 -11.60 3.14 15.64
N ALA A 138 -12.59 2.43 15.10
CA ALA A 138 -12.50 1.03 14.76
C ALA A 138 -11.88 0.87 13.37
N ASP A 139 -10.79 0.11 13.30
CA ASP A 139 -10.05 -0.11 12.06
C ASP A 139 -9.96 -1.59 11.74
N LEU A 140 -9.80 -1.83 10.44
CA LEU A 140 -9.48 -3.13 9.90
C LEU A 140 -8.61 -2.89 8.65
N PRO A 141 -7.44 -3.54 8.56
CA PRO A 141 -6.59 -3.39 7.39
C PRO A 141 -7.32 -3.75 6.09
N ARG A 142 -7.08 -2.96 5.04
CA ARG A 142 -7.78 -3.02 3.75
C ARG A 142 -7.82 -4.41 3.10
N ARG A 143 -6.73 -5.18 3.22
CA ARG A 143 -6.65 -6.57 2.77
C ARG A 143 -7.82 -7.46 3.23
N TYR A 144 -8.36 -7.23 4.44
CA TYR A 144 -9.51 -7.98 4.94
C TYR A 144 -10.81 -7.56 4.25
N ALA A 145 -10.97 -6.26 3.96
CA ALA A 145 -12.11 -5.75 3.20
C ALA A 145 -12.08 -6.26 1.75
N GLU A 146 -10.91 -6.26 1.11
CA GLU A 146 -10.73 -6.80 -0.25
C GLU A 146 -11.03 -8.31 -0.30
N GLU A 147 -10.53 -9.08 0.67
CA GLU A 147 -10.78 -10.51 0.78
C GLU A 147 -12.29 -10.80 0.98
N ALA A 148 -12.94 -10.07 1.90
CA ALA A 148 -14.37 -10.20 2.17
C ALA A 148 -15.22 -9.84 0.94
N VAL A 149 -14.91 -8.75 0.23
CA VAL A 149 -15.56 -8.38 -1.04
C VAL A 149 -15.37 -9.46 -2.09
N THR A 150 -14.14 -9.98 -2.25
CA THR A 150 -13.83 -11.03 -3.22
C THR A 150 -14.62 -12.31 -2.95
N ARG A 151 -14.86 -12.64 -1.68
CA ARG A 151 -15.66 -13.79 -1.27
C ARG A 151 -17.18 -13.52 -1.21
N GLY A 152 -17.59 -12.25 -1.31
CA GLY A 152 -18.98 -11.83 -1.14
C GLY A 152 -19.50 -12.02 0.29
N GLU A 153 -18.63 -11.90 1.29
CA GLU A 153 -18.96 -12.07 2.71
C GLU A 153 -19.61 -10.81 3.28
N LEU A 154 -20.86 -10.91 3.75
CA LEU A 154 -21.56 -9.81 4.42
C LEU A 154 -21.68 -10.09 5.93
N PRO A 155 -21.70 -9.03 6.79
CA PRO A 155 -21.69 -7.61 6.43
C PRO A 155 -20.29 -7.03 6.13
N LEU A 156 -19.21 -7.80 6.33
CA LEU A 156 -17.83 -7.30 6.27
C LEU A 156 -17.44 -6.71 4.91
N GLY A 157 -17.80 -7.37 3.81
CA GLY A 157 -17.53 -6.97 2.44
C GLY A 157 -18.59 -6.02 1.85
N ALA A 158 -19.31 -5.26 2.69
CA ALA A 158 -20.23 -4.24 2.21
C ALA A 158 -19.50 -2.93 1.88
N ASN A 159 -19.95 -2.25 0.82
CA ASN A 159 -19.49 -0.90 0.49
C ASN A 159 -20.32 0.19 1.19
N LEU A 160 -19.78 1.41 1.21
CA LEU A 160 -20.45 2.60 1.73
C LEU A 160 -21.84 2.77 1.11
N GLY A 161 -22.85 2.98 1.95
CA GLY A 161 -24.24 3.13 1.51
C GLY A 161 -24.93 1.84 1.03
N ARG A 162 -24.27 0.68 1.05
CA ARG A 162 -24.80 -0.59 0.50
C ARG A 162 -24.66 -1.79 1.46
N PRO A 163 -25.09 -1.68 2.73
CA PRO A 163 -24.84 -2.69 3.77
C PRO A 163 -25.42 -4.10 3.47
N GLY A 164 -26.46 -4.19 2.63
CA GLY A 164 -27.12 -5.46 2.29
C GLY A 164 -26.75 -6.04 0.91
N THR A 165 -25.77 -5.47 0.22
CA THR A 165 -25.35 -5.93 -1.12
C THR A 165 -23.89 -6.35 -1.09
N PRO A 166 -23.51 -7.50 -1.67
CA PRO A 166 -22.10 -7.84 -1.84
C PRO A 166 -21.37 -6.68 -2.51
N GLY A 167 -20.27 -6.26 -1.90
CA GLY A 167 -19.49 -5.14 -2.40
C GLY A 167 -18.76 -5.46 -3.70
N GLU A 168 -18.12 -4.44 -4.24
CA GLU A 168 -17.24 -4.52 -5.39
C GLU A 168 -15.94 -3.77 -5.10
N LEU A 169 -14.82 -4.30 -5.59
CA LEU A 169 -13.49 -3.73 -5.34
C LEU A 169 -13.37 -2.29 -5.86
N ARG A 170 -14.04 -1.97 -6.97
CA ARG A 170 -14.05 -0.60 -7.52
C ARG A 170 -14.59 0.42 -6.52
N SER A 171 -15.68 0.09 -5.84
CA SER A 171 -16.27 0.99 -4.86
C SER A 171 -15.35 1.15 -3.64
N LEU A 172 -14.65 0.09 -3.20
CA LEU A 172 -13.60 0.22 -2.18
C LEU A 172 -12.51 1.20 -2.61
N PHE A 173 -11.92 0.95 -3.77
CA PHE A 173 -10.75 1.68 -4.27
C PHE A 173 -11.01 3.15 -4.58
N TYR A 174 -12.16 3.46 -5.18
CA TYR A 174 -12.41 4.78 -5.76
C TYR A 174 -13.45 5.59 -4.98
N THR A 175 -14.24 4.97 -4.11
CA THR A 175 -15.27 5.65 -3.31
C THR A 175 -14.97 5.55 -1.82
N ASP A 176 -15.02 4.34 -1.26
CA ASP A 176 -15.03 4.13 0.19
C ASP A 176 -13.72 4.55 0.84
N TRP A 177 -12.57 4.15 0.28
CA TRP A 177 -11.27 4.52 0.84
C TRP A 177 -10.92 5.99 0.65
N PRO A 178 -11.09 6.62 -0.53
CA PRO A 178 -10.84 8.05 -0.66
C PRO A 178 -11.70 8.92 0.27
N VAL A 179 -12.96 8.55 0.50
CA VAL A 179 -13.86 9.25 1.43
C VAL A 179 -13.51 8.94 2.88
N GLY A 180 -13.28 7.66 3.19
CA GLY A 180 -12.94 7.18 4.52
C GLY A 180 -11.59 7.68 5.03
N ASP A 181 -10.56 7.70 4.18
CA ASP A 181 -9.24 8.25 4.51
C ASP A 181 -9.34 9.73 4.85
N ARG A 182 -9.95 10.55 3.99
CA ARG A 182 -10.15 11.99 4.27
C ARG A 182 -10.92 12.23 5.56
N HIS A 183 -11.92 11.38 5.85
CA HIS A 183 -12.67 11.46 7.10
C HIS A 183 -11.82 11.09 8.32
N ARG A 184 -11.09 9.97 8.26
CA ARG A 184 -10.13 9.55 9.30
C ARG A 184 -9.12 10.64 9.58
N ASP A 185 -8.49 11.17 8.53
CA ASP A 185 -7.41 12.13 8.61
C ASP A 185 -7.90 13.44 9.26
N ALA A 186 -9.11 13.89 8.91
CA ALA A 186 -9.74 15.06 9.52
C ALA A 186 -9.99 14.92 11.04
N VAL A 187 -10.19 13.69 11.55
CA VAL A 187 -10.49 13.44 12.98
C VAL A 187 -9.32 12.81 13.75
N ALA A 188 -8.23 12.44 13.08
CA ALA A 188 -7.10 11.70 13.65
C ALA A 188 -6.52 12.33 14.93
N HIS A 189 -6.41 13.66 14.96
CA HIS A 189 -5.86 14.40 16.10
C HIS A 189 -6.70 14.34 17.38
N ARG A 190 -7.98 13.94 17.28
CA ARG A 190 -8.94 13.88 18.38
C ARG A 190 -9.51 12.49 18.65
N VAL A 191 -8.97 11.45 18.02
CA VAL A 191 -9.32 10.05 18.35
C VAL A 191 -8.80 9.76 19.76
N ASP A 192 -9.69 9.34 20.66
CA ASP A 192 -9.37 8.97 22.05
C ASP A 192 -8.94 7.50 22.17
N ARG A 193 -9.33 6.64 21.23
CA ARG A 193 -8.91 5.23 21.21
C ARG A 193 -8.91 4.67 19.79
N TRP A 194 -7.83 3.98 19.45
CA TRP A 194 -7.73 3.16 18.25
C TRP A 194 -8.09 1.72 18.58
N VAL A 195 -9.01 1.12 17.83
CA VAL A 195 -9.52 -0.24 18.04
C VAL A 195 -9.26 -1.05 16.80
N ASP A 196 -8.37 -2.03 16.90
CA ASP A 196 -8.07 -2.97 15.82
C ASP A 196 -9.00 -4.20 15.93
N LEU A 197 -9.76 -4.45 14.87
CA LEU A 197 -10.75 -5.52 14.78
C LEU A 197 -10.23 -6.79 14.07
N GLN A 198 -8.94 -6.89 13.74
CA GLN A 198 -8.38 -8.04 13.04
C GLN A 198 -8.42 -9.35 13.85
N GLY A 199 -8.49 -9.27 15.19
CA GLY A 199 -8.35 -10.41 16.08
C GLY A 199 -9.60 -11.30 16.16
N GLU A 200 -9.45 -12.60 15.86
CA GLU A 200 -10.54 -13.58 16.00
C GLU A 200 -11.07 -13.69 17.44
N GLN A 201 -10.18 -13.50 18.43
CA GLN A 201 -10.47 -13.60 19.86
C GLN A 201 -11.09 -12.32 20.45
N GLY A 202 -11.30 -11.30 19.61
CA GLY A 202 -11.79 -9.99 20.02
C GLY A 202 -10.83 -8.85 19.67
N PRO A 203 -11.23 -7.59 19.90
CA PRO A 203 -10.43 -6.44 19.50
C PRO A 203 -9.16 -6.30 20.34
N ALA A 204 -8.15 -5.69 19.75
CA ALA A 204 -7.08 -5.02 20.49
C ALA A 204 -7.31 -3.50 20.40
N SER A 205 -6.85 -2.74 21.39
CA SER A 205 -6.95 -1.28 21.33
C SER A 205 -5.81 -0.58 22.02
N LEU A 206 -5.51 0.63 21.55
CA LEU A 206 -4.52 1.52 22.12
C LEU A 206 -5.15 2.89 22.36
N ASP A 207 -4.76 3.53 23.46
CA ASP A 207 -5.16 4.90 23.77
C ASP A 207 -4.71 5.87 22.66
N GLY A 208 -5.54 6.86 22.34
CA GLY A 208 -5.28 7.81 21.27
C GLY A 208 -4.03 8.67 21.49
N ASP A 209 -3.75 9.07 22.74
CA ASP A 209 -2.50 9.80 23.05
C ASP A 209 -1.29 8.90 22.85
N ALA A 210 -1.39 7.62 23.22
CA ALA A 210 -0.33 6.64 23.01
C ALA A 210 -0.11 6.34 21.51
N VAL A 211 -1.17 6.30 20.70
CA VAL A 211 -1.06 6.20 19.23
C VAL A 211 -0.27 7.39 18.68
N ARG A 212 -0.69 8.62 19.00
CA ARG A 212 -0.02 9.84 18.53
C ARG A 212 1.44 9.92 19.00
N ALA A 213 1.71 9.62 20.26
CA ALA A 213 3.06 9.63 20.81
C ALA A 213 3.96 8.56 20.15
N THR A 214 3.40 7.38 19.84
CA THR A 214 4.13 6.33 19.14
C THR A 214 4.46 6.74 17.71
N LEU A 215 3.51 7.30 16.97
CA LEU A 215 3.74 7.78 15.61
C LEU A 215 4.75 8.94 15.59
N ALA A 216 4.70 9.86 16.55
CA ALA A 216 5.69 10.93 16.70
C ALA A 216 7.11 10.39 16.90
N ALA A 217 7.27 9.34 17.72
CA ALA A 217 8.56 8.69 17.91
C ALA A 217 9.06 8.03 16.61
N LEU A 218 8.18 7.30 15.92
CA LEU A 218 8.48 6.65 14.64
C LEU A 218 8.79 7.64 13.51
N ALA A 219 8.24 8.86 13.55
CA ALA A 219 8.53 9.90 12.58
C ALA A 219 10.00 10.36 12.58
N THR A 220 10.78 9.98 13.60
CA THR A 220 12.17 10.40 13.83
C THR A 220 13.18 9.26 13.81
N GLY A 221 12.76 8.04 13.47
CA GLY A 221 13.62 6.88 13.38
C GLY A 221 13.24 5.93 12.25
N PRO A 222 14.14 5.04 11.80
CA PRO A 222 13.82 4.10 10.74
C PRO A 222 12.60 3.22 11.11
N VAL A 223 11.67 3.06 10.16
CA VAL A 223 10.39 2.35 10.36
C VAL A 223 10.15 1.32 9.25
N ARG A 224 9.69 0.13 9.65
CA ARG A 224 9.20 -0.93 8.78
C ARG A 224 7.69 -1.04 8.91
N THR A 225 7.05 -1.30 7.79
CA THR A 225 5.64 -1.68 7.72
C THR A 225 5.51 -3.19 7.82
N ARG A 226 4.31 -3.67 8.15
CA ARG A 226 3.97 -5.09 8.09
C ARG A 226 3.79 -5.49 6.61
N PRO A 227 4.69 -6.30 6.04
CA PRO A 227 4.55 -6.76 4.67
C PRO A 227 3.32 -7.67 4.51
N PHE A 228 2.71 -7.62 3.33
CA PHE A 228 1.57 -8.46 2.98
C PHE A 228 1.81 -9.12 1.62
N PHE A 229 1.51 -10.42 1.51
CA PHE A 229 1.75 -11.18 0.29
C PHE A 229 0.44 -11.72 -0.27
N ASN A 230 0.19 -11.41 -1.53
CA ASN A 230 -0.99 -11.81 -2.27
C ASN A 230 -0.66 -12.85 -3.33
N SER A 231 -1.63 -13.71 -3.59
CA SER A 231 -1.55 -14.68 -4.68
C SER A 231 -2.33 -14.20 -5.91
N THR A 232 -1.81 -14.50 -7.09
CA THR A 232 -2.50 -14.27 -8.36
C THR A 232 -2.29 -15.46 -9.30
N PRO A 233 -3.02 -15.56 -10.43
CA PRO A 233 -2.84 -16.68 -11.37
C PRO A 233 -1.44 -16.80 -12.00
N TRP A 234 -0.59 -15.78 -11.97
CA TRP A 234 0.81 -15.88 -12.43
C TRP A 234 1.81 -16.15 -11.32
N GLY A 235 1.40 -16.08 -10.05
CA GLY A 235 2.35 -15.99 -8.96
C GLY A 235 3.32 -17.17 -8.89
N GLY A 236 4.57 -16.83 -8.61
CA GLY A 236 5.66 -17.75 -8.40
C GLY A 236 5.76 -18.29 -6.98
N GLN A 237 6.86 -18.98 -6.73
CA GLN A 237 7.14 -19.77 -5.53
C GLN A 237 8.41 -19.30 -4.82
N TRP A 238 9.03 -18.20 -5.25
CA TRP A 238 10.26 -17.71 -4.65
C TRP A 238 10.04 -17.33 -3.19
N GLY A 239 9.01 -16.54 -2.90
CA GLY A 239 8.73 -16.11 -1.52
C GLY A 239 8.46 -17.28 -0.58
N VAL A 240 7.74 -18.30 -1.06
CA VAL A 240 7.48 -19.53 -0.29
C VAL A 240 8.77 -20.27 0.05
N ARG A 241 9.69 -20.41 -0.92
CA ARG A 241 10.95 -21.16 -0.76
C ARG A 241 11.99 -20.41 0.07
N GLU A 242 12.13 -19.11 -0.17
CA GLU A 242 13.22 -18.31 0.39
C GLU A 242 12.83 -17.57 1.68
N LEU A 243 11.57 -17.16 1.84
CA LEU A 243 11.09 -16.43 3.03
C LEU A 243 10.40 -17.36 4.05
N GLY A 244 10.10 -18.60 3.67
CA GLY A 244 9.65 -19.64 4.61
C GLY A 244 8.19 -19.50 5.08
N PHE A 245 7.31 -18.86 4.31
CA PHE A 245 5.87 -18.85 4.58
C PHE A 245 5.06 -19.17 3.31
N GLU A 246 3.95 -19.89 3.47
CA GLU A 246 3.04 -20.20 2.38
C GLU A 246 1.75 -19.38 2.54
N PRO A 247 1.36 -18.54 1.55
CA PRO A 247 0.09 -17.84 1.58
C PRO A 247 -1.08 -18.80 1.33
N PRO A 248 -2.32 -18.46 1.74
CA PRO A 248 -3.46 -19.38 1.65
C PRO A 248 -3.75 -19.96 0.26
N ASN A 249 -3.44 -19.19 -0.80
CA ASN A 249 -3.66 -19.58 -2.19
C ASN A 249 -2.36 -20.11 -2.87
N GLY A 250 -1.32 -20.39 -2.08
CA GLY A 250 -0.16 -21.19 -2.45
C GLY A 250 0.96 -20.50 -3.26
N ASN A 251 0.84 -19.21 -3.62
CA ASN A 251 1.89 -18.49 -4.35
C ASN A 251 2.08 -17.04 -3.87
N THR A 252 3.27 -16.48 -4.07
CA THR A 252 3.67 -15.16 -3.56
C THR A 252 3.77 -14.10 -4.66
N ALA A 253 2.77 -14.06 -5.56
CA ALA A 253 2.78 -13.19 -6.73
C ALA A 253 3.18 -11.73 -6.44
N LEU A 254 2.55 -11.15 -5.42
CA LEU A 254 2.74 -9.77 -4.99
C LEU A 254 3.21 -9.77 -3.55
N GLY A 255 4.25 -9.02 -3.24
CA GLY A 255 4.82 -8.87 -1.90
C GLY A 255 4.87 -7.39 -1.53
N TYR A 256 3.78 -6.90 -0.97
CA TYR A 256 3.61 -5.51 -0.55
C TYR A 256 4.49 -5.24 0.67
N GLU A 257 5.76 -4.93 0.42
CA GLU A 257 6.73 -4.51 1.43
C GLU A 257 6.34 -3.13 1.98
N LEU A 258 6.16 -2.17 1.07
CA LEU A 258 5.73 -0.82 1.38
C LEU A 258 4.85 -0.27 0.26
N ILE A 259 3.54 -0.44 0.41
CA ILE A 259 2.52 0.30 -0.35
C ILE A 259 1.75 1.13 0.66
N ALA A 260 2.11 2.41 0.83
CA ALA A 260 1.64 3.22 1.95
C ALA A 260 0.11 3.21 2.18
N PRO A 261 -0.76 3.25 1.14
CA PRO A 261 -2.20 3.12 1.33
C PRO A 261 -2.66 1.78 1.93
N GLU A 262 -1.92 0.69 1.71
CA GLU A 262 -2.21 -0.67 2.19
C GLU A 262 -1.44 -1.04 3.47
N ALA A 263 -0.35 -0.33 3.75
CA ALA A 263 0.62 -0.71 4.75
C ALA A 263 0.18 -0.34 6.17
N GLY A 264 0.42 -1.24 7.10
CA GLY A 264 0.22 -1.03 8.54
C GLY A 264 1.53 -1.09 9.32
N ILE A 265 1.54 -0.50 10.51
CA ILE A 265 2.61 -0.57 11.51
C ILE A 265 2.05 -1.34 12.70
N LEU A 266 2.71 -2.44 13.07
CA LEU A 266 2.33 -3.19 14.27
C LEU A 266 2.88 -2.51 15.52
N VAL A 267 1.99 -2.23 16.47
CA VAL A 267 2.34 -1.64 17.77
C VAL A 267 1.78 -2.52 18.87
N GLY A 268 2.62 -2.98 19.80
CA GLY A 268 2.18 -3.87 20.87
C GLY A 268 3.31 -4.45 21.71
N GLN A 269 2.94 -5.19 22.75
CA GLN A 269 3.88 -5.90 23.61
C GLN A 269 4.28 -7.24 22.98
N ASP A 270 3.31 -7.93 22.38
CA ASP A 270 3.48 -9.25 21.79
C ASP A 270 2.43 -9.49 20.68
N GLU A 271 2.39 -10.71 20.13
CA GLU A 271 1.49 -11.07 19.02
C GLU A 271 0.01 -11.16 19.43
N THR A 272 -0.25 -11.32 20.72
CA THR A 272 -1.60 -11.42 21.28
C THR A 272 -2.14 -10.05 21.71
N ALA A 273 -1.24 -9.11 22.02
CA ALA A 273 -1.56 -7.74 22.41
C ALA A 273 -0.86 -6.74 21.48
N GLN A 274 -1.43 -6.55 20.28
CA GLN A 274 -0.97 -5.59 19.30
C GLN A 274 -2.13 -4.99 18.51
N VAL A 275 -1.95 -3.76 18.04
CA VAL A 275 -2.80 -3.10 17.05
C VAL A 275 -2.00 -2.87 15.78
N GLU A 276 -2.66 -2.92 14.63
CA GLU A 276 -2.12 -2.44 13.37
C GLU A 276 -2.63 -1.02 13.10
N ILE A 277 -1.70 -0.07 12.95
CA ILE A 277 -1.99 1.34 12.68
C ILE A 277 -1.60 1.64 11.23
N PRO A 278 -2.48 2.24 10.40
CA PRO A 278 -2.16 2.59 9.02
C PRO A 278 -0.89 3.43 8.93
N PHE A 279 0.05 3.04 8.09
CA PHE A 279 1.27 3.82 7.82
C PHE A 279 0.93 5.22 7.29
N GLN A 280 -0.16 5.34 6.54
CA GLN A 280 -0.65 6.63 6.08
C GLN A 280 -0.96 7.61 7.24
N LEU A 281 -1.35 7.12 8.42
CA LEU A 281 -1.61 7.97 9.59
C LEU A 281 -0.33 8.60 10.14
N LEU A 282 0.82 7.94 10.00
CA LEU A 282 2.14 8.52 10.30
C LEU A 282 2.44 9.70 9.38
N CYS A 283 2.17 9.53 8.08
CA CYS A 283 2.38 10.57 7.08
C CYS A 283 1.43 11.76 7.27
N GLU A 284 0.21 11.51 7.75
CA GLU A 284 -0.78 12.56 8.03
C GLU A 284 -0.44 13.38 9.28
N LEU A 285 -0.05 12.72 10.37
CA LEU A 285 0.22 13.41 11.65
C LEU A 285 1.62 14.04 11.73
N HIS A 286 2.59 13.52 10.97
CA HIS A 286 3.99 13.98 10.97
C HIS A 286 4.57 14.15 9.55
N PRO A 287 3.92 14.90 8.65
CA PRO A 287 4.31 14.95 7.24
C PRO A 287 5.69 15.56 7.02
N GLU A 288 6.06 16.64 7.73
CA GLU A 288 7.33 17.31 7.52
C GLU A 288 8.51 16.52 8.10
N GLU A 289 8.36 15.96 9.30
CA GLU A 289 9.39 15.14 9.93
C GLU A 289 9.62 13.85 9.16
N PHE A 290 8.55 13.24 8.66
CA PHE A 290 8.63 11.95 8.00
C PHE A 290 8.99 12.06 6.52
N LEU A 291 8.23 12.83 5.73
CA LEU A 291 8.41 12.96 4.29
C LEU A 291 9.53 13.95 3.94
N GLY A 292 9.67 15.01 4.74
CA GLY A 292 10.47 16.19 4.43
C GLY A 292 9.61 17.31 3.83
N PRO A 293 9.95 18.59 4.10
CA PRO A 293 9.10 19.74 3.74
C PRO A 293 8.84 19.86 2.25
N ASP A 294 9.83 19.49 1.44
CA ASP A 294 9.76 19.59 -0.01
C ASP A 294 8.88 18.48 -0.59
N VAL A 295 9.08 17.23 -0.17
CA VAL A 295 8.17 16.13 -0.56
C VAL A 295 6.74 16.44 -0.15
N HIS A 296 6.53 16.89 1.09
CA HIS A 296 5.20 17.27 1.60
C HIS A 296 4.56 18.37 0.73
N ARG A 297 5.32 19.41 0.36
CA ARG A 297 4.82 20.49 -0.52
C ARG A 297 4.32 19.97 -1.86
N ARG A 298 4.97 18.94 -2.42
CA ARG A 298 4.65 18.40 -3.74
C ARG A 298 3.51 17.36 -3.71
N PHE A 299 3.50 16.49 -2.70
CA PHE A 299 2.60 15.32 -2.66
C PHE A 299 1.54 15.38 -1.56
N GLY A 300 1.54 16.43 -0.74
CA GLY A 300 0.74 16.47 0.49
C GLY A 300 1.19 15.34 1.42
N THR A 301 0.24 14.71 2.09
CA THR A 301 0.51 13.59 3.00
C THR A 301 0.60 12.24 2.27
N SER A 302 0.47 12.22 0.94
CA SER A 302 0.66 11.01 0.13
C SER A 302 2.14 10.61 0.12
N PHE A 303 2.46 9.44 0.67
CA PHE A 303 3.79 8.88 0.57
C PHE A 303 4.03 8.40 -0.88
N PRO A 304 4.98 8.98 -1.64
CA PRO A 304 4.91 8.95 -3.11
C PRO A 304 5.65 7.79 -3.78
N ILE A 305 6.40 6.97 -3.05
CA ILE A 305 7.18 5.84 -3.59
C ILE A 305 6.74 4.56 -2.89
N ARG A 306 6.63 3.46 -3.63
CA ARG A 306 6.31 2.13 -3.11
C ARG A 306 7.35 1.08 -3.52
N PHE A 307 7.44 0.03 -2.72
CA PHE A 307 8.27 -1.16 -2.94
C PHE A 307 7.36 -2.39 -2.89
N ASP A 308 7.37 -3.17 -3.96
CA ASP A 308 6.61 -4.42 -4.09
C ASP A 308 7.50 -5.52 -4.71
N TYR A 309 7.35 -6.76 -4.28
CA TYR A 309 7.93 -7.91 -4.97
C TYR A 309 6.95 -8.51 -5.97
N LEU A 310 7.38 -8.60 -7.23
CA LEU A 310 6.67 -9.34 -8.27
C LEU A 310 7.36 -10.68 -8.50
N ASP A 311 6.74 -11.76 -8.04
CA ASP A 311 7.27 -13.12 -8.13
C ASP A 311 6.62 -13.90 -9.28
N THR A 312 7.42 -14.21 -10.30
CA THR A 312 7.06 -15.08 -11.42
C THR A 312 7.92 -16.35 -11.46
N VAL A 313 8.72 -16.63 -10.43
CA VAL A 313 9.61 -17.80 -10.36
C VAL A 313 8.81 -19.09 -10.22
N GLY A 314 8.86 -19.96 -11.24
CA GLY A 314 7.97 -21.13 -11.31
C GLY A 314 6.48 -20.77 -11.48
N GLY A 315 6.19 -19.51 -11.82
CA GLY A 315 4.87 -18.99 -12.15
C GLY A 315 4.73 -18.78 -13.67
N GLY A 316 4.08 -17.68 -14.07
CA GLY A 316 3.97 -17.29 -15.48
C GLY A 316 4.22 -15.79 -15.68
N ASN A 317 4.21 -15.35 -16.93
CA ASN A 317 4.37 -13.92 -17.27
C ASN A 317 3.34 -13.04 -16.55
N LEU A 318 3.75 -11.88 -16.03
CA LEU A 318 2.83 -10.83 -15.62
C LEU A 318 1.96 -10.38 -16.81
N SER A 319 0.81 -9.71 -16.58
CA SER A 319 0.04 -9.17 -17.70
C SER A 319 0.87 -8.17 -18.52
N LEU A 320 0.73 -8.16 -19.84
CA LEU A 320 1.25 -7.07 -20.67
C LEU A 320 0.39 -5.83 -20.46
N HIS A 321 1.00 -4.75 -19.95
CA HIS A 321 0.28 -3.56 -19.55
C HIS A 321 1.15 -2.30 -19.66
N LEU A 322 0.56 -1.16 -19.33
CA LEU A 322 1.27 0.08 -19.08
C LEU A 322 0.56 0.87 -17.98
N HIS A 323 1.21 1.93 -17.50
CA HIS A 323 0.61 2.88 -16.55
C HIS A 323 0.19 4.18 -17.25
N PRO A 324 -0.89 4.84 -16.77
CA PRO A 324 -1.35 6.13 -17.28
C PRO A 324 -0.23 7.16 -17.37
N GLN A 325 -0.13 7.94 -18.45
CA GLN A 325 0.68 9.15 -18.47
C GLN A 325 0.04 10.20 -17.56
N GLU A 326 0.83 11.16 -17.08
CA GLU A 326 0.35 12.14 -16.08
C GLU A 326 -0.91 12.89 -16.52
N GLN A 327 -0.97 13.32 -17.80
CA GLN A 327 -2.16 14.01 -18.32
C GLN A 327 -3.39 13.10 -18.29
N TYR A 328 -3.25 11.85 -18.77
CA TYR A 328 -4.35 10.88 -18.79
C TYR A 328 -4.82 10.53 -17.37
N MET A 329 -3.85 10.37 -16.45
CA MET A 329 -4.07 10.08 -15.04
C MET A 329 -4.91 11.18 -14.35
N ARG A 330 -4.60 12.44 -14.66
CA ARG A 330 -5.31 13.61 -14.13
C ARG A 330 -6.70 13.76 -14.74
N GLU A 331 -6.80 13.73 -16.06
CA GLU A 331 -8.05 14.00 -16.79
C GLU A 331 -9.07 12.87 -16.68
N THR A 332 -8.62 11.62 -16.59
CA THR A 332 -9.51 10.43 -16.57
C THR A 332 -9.79 9.94 -15.15
N PHE A 333 -8.77 9.95 -14.27
CA PHE A 333 -8.85 9.31 -12.96
C PHE A 333 -8.74 10.28 -11.78
N GLY A 334 -8.47 11.57 -12.02
CA GLY A 334 -8.44 12.61 -10.98
C GLY A 334 -7.17 12.62 -10.12
N TRP A 335 -6.13 11.89 -10.50
CA TRP A 335 -4.89 11.81 -9.71
C TRP A 335 -3.89 12.92 -10.07
N PRO A 336 -3.19 13.51 -9.08
CA PRO A 336 -2.29 14.64 -9.32
C PRO A 336 -0.90 14.25 -9.84
N TYR A 337 -0.55 12.96 -9.81
CA TYR A 337 0.69 12.39 -10.35
C TYR A 337 0.43 10.95 -10.79
N THR A 338 1.38 10.35 -11.51
CA THR A 338 1.21 9.02 -12.09
C THR A 338 2.20 7.98 -11.57
N GLN A 339 1.87 6.72 -11.83
CA GLN A 339 2.74 5.57 -11.63
C GLN A 339 3.81 5.52 -12.72
N HIS A 340 5.00 6.02 -12.39
CA HIS A 340 6.22 5.54 -13.01
C HIS A 340 6.72 4.33 -12.24
N GLU A 341 7.46 3.45 -12.89
CA GLU A 341 7.89 2.18 -12.33
C GLU A 341 9.33 1.86 -12.70
N THR A 342 9.93 0.95 -11.95
CA THR A 342 11.20 0.31 -12.28
C THR A 342 11.17 -1.14 -11.85
N TYR A 343 11.89 -2.00 -12.58
CA TYR A 343 12.11 -3.39 -12.22
C TYR A 343 13.57 -3.60 -11.83
N TYR A 344 13.84 -3.76 -10.53
CA TYR A 344 15.12 -4.24 -10.04
C TYR A 344 15.09 -5.78 -9.92
N VAL A 345 15.88 -6.48 -10.74
CA VAL A 345 15.89 -7.95 -10.76
C VAL A 345 16.60 -8.47 -9.50
N THR A 346 15.84 -9.02 -8.57
CA THR A 346 16.35 -9.54 -7.29
C THR A 346 16.75 -11.01 -7.40
N ALA A 347 15.95 -11.81 -8.12
CA ALA A 347 16.30 -13.17 -8.51
C ALA A 347 15.83 -13.46 -9.94
N SER A 348 16.50 -14.37 -10.64
CA SER A 348 16.21 -14.68 -12.04
C SER A 348 16.61 -16.12 -12.36
N GLU A 349 15.73 -16.85 -13.04
CA GLU A 349 15.99 -18.17 -13.60
C GLU A 349 16.80 -18.06 -14.91
N PRO A 350 17.60 -19.08 -15.27
CA PRO A 350 18.36 -19.05 -16.52
C PRO A 350 17.48 -18.79 -17.75
N GLY A 351 17.74 -17.68 -18.45
CA GLY A 351 17.01 -17.30 -19.66
C GLY A 351 15.73 -16.51 -19.42
N ALA A 352 15.43 -16.12 -18.17
CA ALA A 352 14.33 -15.21 -17.87
C ALA A 352 14.52 -13.85 -18.57
N GLN A 353 13.40 -13.18 -18.83
CA GLN A 353 13.36 -11.95 -19.62
C GLN A 353 12.36 -10.94 -19.06
N VAL A 354 12.55 -9.67 -19.40
CA VAL A 354 11.57 -8.59 -19.20
C VAL A 354 11.10 -8.09 -20.56
N TYR A 355 9.79 -7.95 -20.73
CA TYR A 355 9.20 -7.28 -21.88
C TYR A 355 9.14 -5.78 -21.59
N LEU A 356 9.71 -4.96 -22.47
CA LEU A 356 9.75 -3.51 -22.27
C LEU A 356 9.90 -2.77 -23.59
N GLY A 357 8.96 -1.88 -23.89
CA GLY A 357 9.00 -0.98 -25.04
C GLY A 357 8.59 -1.63 -26.36
N LEU A 358 8.11 -0.82 -27.29
CA LEU A 358 7.69 -1.29 -28.61
C LEU A 358 8.90 -1.63 -29.48
N ARG A 359 8.73 -2.49 -30.49
CA ARG A 359 9.74 -2.60 -31.55
C ARG A 359 9.65 -1.40 -32.49
N ASP A 360 10.75 -1.11 -33.20
CA ASP A 360 10.73 -0.12 -34.28
C ASP A 360 9.70 -0.47 -35.36
N SER A 361 9.60 -1.76 -35.68
CA SER A 361 8.67 -2.29 -36.69
C SER A 361 7.21 -2.38 -36.23
N THR A 362 6.90 -2.00 -35.00
CA THR A 362 5.54 -2.18 -34.47
C THR A 362 4.54 -1.26 -35.14
N ASP A 363 3.56 -1.89 -35.79
CA ASP A 363 2.32 -1.26 -36.24
C ASP A 363 1.27 -1.37 -35.11
N VAL A 364 0.94 -0.23 -34.51
CA VAL A 364 0.02 -0.13 -33.37
C VAL A 364 -1.39 -0.58 -33.74
N GLU A 365 -1.82 -0.40 -34.99
CA GLU A 365 -3.15 -0.81 -35.42
C GLU A 365 -3.24 -2.32 -35.68
N VAL A 366 -2.13 -2.95 -36.08
CA VAL A 366 -2.04 -4.41 -36.11
C VAL A 366 -2.06 -4.97 -34.68
N MET A 367 -1.25 -4.41 -33.78
CA MET A 367 -1.26 -4.80 -32.36
C MET A 367 -2.66 -4.67 -31.75
N ARG A 368 -3.38 -3.57 -32.03
CA ARG A 368 -4.75 -3.34 -31.57
C ARG A 368 -5.70 -4.43 -32.01
N LYS A 369 -5.73 -4.76 -33.30
CA LYS A 369 -6.59 -5.82 -33.83
C LYS A 369 -6.30 -7.18 -33.21
N GLU A 370 -5.03 -7.49 -32.95
CA GLU A 370 -4.66 -8.74 -32.28
C GLU A 370 -5.08 -8.76 -30.81
N VAL A 371 -4.96 -7.64 -30.10
CA VAL A 371 -5.46 -7.51 -28.72
C VAL A 371 -6.98 -7.67 -28.68
N GLU A 372 -7.71 -7.04 -29.59
CA GLU A 372 -9.17 -7.15 -29.69
C GLU A 372 -9.60 -8.59 -30.01
N ALA A 373 -8.92 -9.25 -30.95
CA ALA A 373 -9.15 -10.66 -31.27
C ALA A 373 -8.79 -11.60 -30.10
N ALA A 374 -7.76 -11.28 -29.33
CA ALA A 374 -7.43 -12.02 -28.11
C ALA A 374 -8.53 -11.90 -27.06
N ALA A 375 -9.07 -10.70 -26.87
CA ALA A 375 -10.13 -10.45 -25.90
C ALA A 375 -11.49 -11.04 -26.33
N ALA A 376 -11.84 -10.95 -27.61
CA ALA A 376 -13.14 -11.39 -28.13
C ALA A 376 -13.17 -12.89 -28.48
N ASP A 377 -12.13 -13.38 -29.15
CA ASP A 377 -12.12 -14.71 -29.78
C ASP A 377 -11.15 -15.69 -29.10
N GLY A 378 -10.38 -15.23 -28.10
CA GLY A 378 -9.38 -16.06 -27.42
C GLY A 378 -8.19 -16.43 -28.30
N LEU A 379 -7.86 -15.59 -29.30
CA LEU A 379 -6.71 -15.81 -30.18
C LEU A 379 -5.42 -15.28 -29.52
N PRO A 380 -4.33 -16.06 -29.43
CA PRO A 380 -3.12 -15.58 -28.77
C PRO A 380 -2.50 -14.35 -29.45
N LEU A 381 -2.16 -13.34 -28.66
CA LEU A 381 -1.39 -12.18 -29.12
C LEU A 381 0.07 -12.57 -29.36
N ARG A 382 0.63 -12.14 -30.51
CA ARG A 382 2.04 -12.35 -30.85
C ARG A 382 2.89 -11.24 -30.23
N VAL A 383 2.97 -11.23 -28.90
CA VAL A 383 3.58 -10.15 -28.11
C VAL A 383 4.97 -9.78 -28.63
N GLU A 384 5.79 -10.77 -28.97
CA GLU A 384 7.17 -10.56 -29.43
C GLU A 384 7.30 -9.91 -30.81
N GLU A 385 6.23 -9.81 -31.60
CA GLU A 385 6.23 -9.03 -32.85
C GLU A 385 6.04 -7.53 -32.57
N HIS A 386 5.52 -7.18 -31.39
CA HIS A 386 5.14 -5.81 -31.02
C HIS A 386 5.99 -5.23 -29.90
N VAL A 387 6.45 -6.04 -28.95
CA VAL A 387 7.15 -5.60 -27.73
C VAL A 387 8.52 -6.27 -27.66
N MET A 388 9.54 -5.49 -27.29
CA MET A 388 10.90 -5.99 -27.15
C MET A 388 11.07 -6.85 -25.89
N LYS A 389 11.99 -7.82 -25.94
CA LYS A 389 12.41 -8.63 -24.80
C LYS A 389 13.86 -8.37 -24.48
N HIS A 390 14.16 -8.26 -23.19
CA HIS A 390 15.49 -7.99 -22.67
C HIS A 390 15.88 -9.09 -21.67
N PRO A 391 17.11 -9.61 -21.69
CA PRO A 391 17.60 -10.51 -20.64
C PRO A 391 17.48 -9.84 -19.27
N SER A 392 17.10 -10.59 -18.23
CA SER A 392 16.98 -10.10 -16.86
C SER A 392 18.06 -10.69 -15.96
N ASP A 393 19.19 -9.98 -15.86
CA ASP A 393 20.29 -10.39 -14.98
C ASP A 393 20.08 -9.88 -13.55
N VAL A 394 20.46 -10.66 -12.54
CA VAL A 394 20.34 -10.25 -11.13
C VAL A 394 21.12 -8.96 -10.88
N GLY A 395 20.47 -7.99 -10.25
CA GLY A 395 21.01 -6.65 -10.00
C GLY A 395 20.89 -5.68 -11.17
N GLN A 396 20.28 -6.08 -12.29
CA GLN A 396 19.92 -5.17 -13.37
C GLN A 396 18.66 -4.38 -13.01
N LEU A 397 18.56 -3.16 -13.52
CA LEU A 397 17.38 -2.32 -13.35
C LEU A 397 16.83 -1.86 -14.70
N PHE A 398 15.52 -2.00 -14.86
CA PHE A 398 14.75 -1.48 -15.99
C PHE A 398 13.95 -0.26 -15.55
N MET A 399 14.06 0.85 -16.27
CA MET A 399 13.24 2.04 -16.07
C MET A 399 11.94 1.92 -16.88
N ILE A 400 10.80 2.22 -16.27
CA ILE A 400 9.49 2.04 -16.87
C ILE A 400 8.69 3.34 -16.67
N PRO A 401 8.97 4.39 -17.47
CA PRO A 401 8.15 5.58 -17.43
C PRO A 401 6.73 5.26 -17.91
N ALA A 402 5.74 5.96 -17.35
CA ALA A 402 4.34 5.86 -17.73
C ALA A 402 4.13 5.91 -19.26
N GLY A 403 3.13 5.17 -19.75
CA GLY A 403 2.87 5.00 -21.18
C GLY A 403 3.70 3.93 -21.88
N THR A 404 4.71 3.35 -21.21
CA THR A 404 5.57 2.30 -21.80
C THR A 404 4.94 0.91 -21.62
N PRO A 405 4.73 0.12 -22.69
CA PRO A 405 4.24 -1.25 -22.57
C PRO A 405 5.32 -2.16 -21.98
N HIS A 406 4.96 -2.94 -20.96
CA HIS A 406 5.90 -3.81 -20.24
C HIS A 406 5.23 -5.01 -19.57
N SER A 407 6.05 -5.99 -19.20
CA SER A 407 5.69 -7.18 -18.42
C SER A 407 6.95 -7.83 -17.83
N SER A 408 6.92 -8.17 -16.54
CA SER A 408 7.88 -9.15 -16.00
C SER A 408 7.61 -10.52 -16.63
N GLY A 409 8.61 -11.11 -17.28
CA GLY A 409 8.49 -12.46 -17.84
C GLY A 409 8.53 -13.52 -16.74
N GLU A 410 8.16 -14.74 -17.07
CA GLU A 410 8.31 -15.90 -16.18
C GLU A 410 9.76 -16.08 -15.72
N GLY A 411 9.93 -16.61 -14.50
CA GLY A 411 11.25 -16.91 -13.94
C GLY A 411 11.95 -15.74 -13.24
N ASN A 412 11.27 -14.63 -12.95
CA ASN A 412 11.85 -13.47 -12.27
C ASN A 412 11.28 -13.27 -10.87
N LEU A 413 12.12 -12.81 -9.94
CA LEU A 413 11.69 -12.01 -8.80
C LEU A 413 12.17 -10.59 -9.03
N VAL A 414 11.22 -9.68 -9.13
CA VAL A 414 11.51 -8.26 -9.31
C VAL A 414 11.12 -7.49 -8.07
N LEU A 415 12.00 -6.63 -7.58
CA LEU A 415 11.61 -5.54 -6.71
C LEU A 415 11.13 -4.37 -7.57
N GLU A 416 9.81 -4.21 -7.63
CA GLU A 416 9.13 -3.08 -8.24
C GLU A 416 9.31 -1.86 -7.35
N ILE A 417 10.01 -0.84 -7.86
CA ILE A 417 10.09 0.47 -7.21
C ILE A 417 9.33 1.45 -8.10
N SER A 418 8.19 1.91 -7.61
CA SER A 418 7.23 2.68 -8.40
C SER A 418 6.66 3.85 -7.60
N ALA A 419 6.03 4.77 -8.31
CA ALA A 419 5.23 5.82 -7.67
C ALA A 419 3.93 5.24 -7.11
N THR A 420 3.45 5.76 -6.00
CA THR A 420 2.41 5.10 -5.17
C THR A 420 1.05 4.83 -5.82
N PRO A 421 0.49 5.60 -6.78
CA PRO A 421 -0.79 5.27 -7.39
C PRO A 421 -0.73 3.84 -7.95
N TYR A 422 -1.38 2.87 -7.29
CA TYR A 422 -1.10 1.42 -7.48
C TYR A 422 -2.24 0.67 -8.16
N LEU A 423 -3.34 1.36 -8.42
CA LEU A 423 -4.58 0.76 -8.93
C LEU A 423 -4.64 0.72 -10.46
N TYR A 424 -3.69 1.38 -11.15
CA TYR A 424 -3.81 1.74 -12.56
C TYR A 424 -2.86 0.99 -13.48
N SER A 425 -3.07 -0.33 -13.62
CA SER A 425 -2.48 -1.12 -14.71
C SER A 425 -3.45 -1.19 -15.88
N LEU A 426 -3.16 -0.50 -16.98
CA LEU A 426 -3.95 -0.53 -18.21
C LEU A 426 -3.49 -1.73 -19.06
N ARG A 427 -4.30 -2.78 -19.11
CA ARG A 427 -3.87 -4.10 -19.61
C ARG A 427 -4.19 -4.26 -21.09
N PHE A 428 -3.18 -4.64 -21.87
CA PHE A 428 -3.34 -5.08 -23.25
C PHE A 428 -3.70 -6.56 -23.32
N TYR A 429 -3.01 -7.40 -22.54
CA TYR A 429 -3.10 -8.85 -22.70
C TYR A 429 -2.70 -9.59 -21.42
N ASP A 430 -3.39 -10.69 -21.13
CA ASP A 430 -3.20 -11.50 -19.93
C ASP A 430 -2.86 -12.97 -20.26
N TRP A 431 -2.24 -13.22 -21.42
CA TRP A 431 -1.81 -14.57 -21.86
C TRP A 431 -2.94 -15.60 -21.95
N LEU A 432 -4.17 -15.13 -22.24
CA LEU A 432 -5.40 -15.93 -22.23
C LEU A 432 -5.62 -16.74 -20.94
N ARG A 433 -5.03 -16.26 -19.83
CA ARG A 433 -5.20 -16.90 -18.54
C ARG A 433 -6.64 -16.77 -18.07
N LYS A 434 -7.07 -17.82 -17.38
CA LYS A 434 -8.37 -17.85 -16.71
C LYS A 434 -8.20 -17.39 -15.28
N GLY A 435 -9.12 -16.54 -14.82
CA GLY A 435 -9.25 -16.22 -13.41
C GLY A 435 -9.83 -17.39 -12.61
N VAL A 436 -10.01 -17.17 -11.31
CA VAL A 436 -10.55 -18.16 -10.36
C VAL A 436 -11.95 -18.64 -10.77
N SER A 437 -12.76 -17.79 -11.41
CA SER A 437 -14.09 -18.13 -11.94
C SER A 437 -14.07 -18.99 -13.21
N GLY A 438 -12.89 -19.25 -13.78
CA GLY A 438 -12.73 -19.93 -15.07
C GLY A 438 -12.95 -19.03 -16.30
N ALA A 439 -13.35 -17.76 -16.10
CA ALA A 439 -13.46 -16.77 -17.16
C ALA A 439 -12.13 -16.03 -17.40
N PRO A 440 -11.87 -15.51 -18.62
CA PRO A 440 -10.76 -14.61 -18.86
C PRO A 440 -10.85 -13.36 -17.98
N ARG A 441 -9.71 -12.81 -17.59
CA ARG A 441 -9.67 -11.53 -16.87
C ARG A 441 -10.14 -10.39 -17.80
N PRO A 442 -11.02 -9.49 -17.35
CA PRO A 442 -11.34 -8.28 -18.09
C PRO A 442 -10.10 -7.43 -18.40
N LEU A 443 -10.00 -6.87 -19.61
CA LEU A 443 -8.85 -6.11 -20.10
C LEU A 443 -9.24 -4.67 -20.45
N SER A 444 -8.51 -3.70 -19.91
CA SER A 444 -8.72 -2.27 -20.16
C SER A 444 -7.93 -1.75 -21.37
N TYR A 445 -7.87 -2.54 -22.46
CA TYR A 445 -7.00 -2.25 -23.60
C TYR A 445 -7.36 -0.94 -24.32
N ALA A 446 -8.63 -0.51 -24.28
CA ALA A 446 -9.03 0.78 -24.82
C ALA A 446 -8.30 1.94 -24.13
N HIS A 447 -8.25 1.94 -22.79
CA HIS A 447 -7.42 2.87 -22.02
C HIS A 447 -5.94 2.70 -22.35
N ALA A 448 -5.46 1.45 -22.41
CA ALA A 448 -4.05 1.17 -22.68
C ALA A 448 -3.59 1.78 -24.01
N PHE A 449 -4.37 1.62 -25.08
CA PHE A 449 -4.06 2.22 -26.37
C PHE A 449 -4.25 3.73 -26.42
N ALA A 450 -5.21 4.29 -25.68
CA ALA A 450 -5.38 5.75 -25.58
C ALA A 450 -4.19 6.43 -24.88
N ASN A 451 -3.47 5.67 -24.06
CA ASN A 451 -2.38 6.15 -23.22
C ASN A 451 -0.96 5.71 -23.69
N LEU A 452 -0.88 4.89 -24.74
CA LEU A 452 0.37 4.33 -25.22
C LEU A 452 1.34 5.42 -25.71
N ASP A 453 2.53 5.49 -25.10
CA ASP A 453 3.63 6.30 -25.61
C ASP A 453 4.31 5.58 -26.78
N THR A 454 3.92 5.95 -28.00
CA THR A 454 4.45 5.32 -29.20
C THR A 454 5.92 5.67 -29.48
N SER A 455 6.49 6.64 -28.78
CA SER A 455 7.90 7.02 -28.92
C SER A 455 8.87 6.07 -28.20
N ARG A 456 8.39 5.28 -27.23
CA ARG A 456 9.19 4.30 -26.47
C ARG A 456 9.41 3.03 -27.29
N ARG A 457 10.23 3.12 -28.33
CA ARG A 457 10.49 2.03 -29.27
C ARG A 457 11.96 1.88 -29.66
N GLY A 458 12.33 0.67 -30.07
CA GLY A 458 13.62 0.40 -30.70
C GLY A 458 14.84 0.65 -29.81
N ASP A 459 15.91 1.15 -30.41
CA ASP A 459 17.20 1.34 -29.73
C ASP A 459 17.15 2.36 -28.58
N ASP A 460 16.21 3.32 -28.63
CA ASP A 460 16.02 4.30 -27.56
C ASP A 460 15.56 3.63 -26.25
N VAL A 461 14.82 2.52 -26.33
CA VAL A 461 14.45 1.72 -25.16
C VAL A 461 15.69 1.16 -24.48
N LEU A 462 16.61 0.55 -25.23
CA LEU A 462 17.83 -0.02 -24.67
C LEU A 462 18.71 1.06 -24.05
N LYS A 463 18.87 2.19 -24.75
CA LYS A 463 19.73 3.29 -24.34
C LYS A 463 19.24 3.97 -23.06
N ASP A 464 17.95 4.25 -22.97
CA ASP A 464 17.42 5.09 -21.91
C ASP A 464 16.83 4.27 -20.76
N LEU A 465 16.21 3.12 -21.08
CA LEU A 465 15.41 2.35 -20.13
C LEU A 465 16.13 1.13 -19.55
N VAL A 466 17.21 0.65 -20.16
CA VAL A 466 18.05 -0.44 -19.63
C VAL A 466 19.38 0.15 -19.16
N GLN A 467 19.37 0.84 -18.02
CA GLN A 467 20.51 1.62 -17.57
C GLN A 467 21.61 0.74 -16.97
N GLN A 468 22.86 1.07 -17.31
CA GLN A 468 24.03 0.51 -16.65
C GLN A 468 24.32 1.26 -15.35
N PRO A 469 24.69 0.56 -14.26
CA PRO A 469 25.07 1.19 -13.00
C PRO A 469 26.24 2.18 -13.19
N ARG A 470 26.13 3.35 -12.56
CA ARG A 470 27.17 4.39 -12.56
C ARG A 470 27.56 4.71 -11.14
N THR A 471 28.85 4.61 -10.81
CA THR A 471 29.35 4.99 -9.49
C THR A 471 29.09 6.47 -9.22
N LEU A 472 28.38 6.75 -8.13
CA LEU A 472 28.10 8.10 -7.63
C LEU A 472 29.20 8.56 -6.69
N ARG A 473 29.54 7.72 -5.71
CA ARG A 473 30.58 7.94 -4.71
C ARG A 473 31.06 6.62 -4.13
N GLU A 474 32.20 6.65 -3.47
CA GLU A 474 32.81 5.49 -2.85
C GLU A 474 33.45 5.86 -1.51
N GLY A 475 33.58 4.85 -0.66
CA GLY A 475 34.31 4.90 0.59
C GLY A 475 35.16 3.66 0.77
N ARG A 476 35.73 3.49 1.96
CA ARG A 476 36.51 2.29 2.25
C ARG A 476 35.57 1.08 2.32
N GLY A 477 35.71 0.14 1.38
CA GLY A 477 34.96 -1.11 1.37
C GLY A 477 33.51 -1.00 0.89
N TRP A 478 33.09 0.14 0.35
CA TRP A 478 31.75 0.31 -0.22
C TRP A 478 31.72 1.34 -1.36
N ARG A 479 30.73 1.21 -2.24
CA ARG A 479 30.38 2.23 -3.24
C ARG A 479 28.87 2.40 -3.35
N GLU A 480 28.44 3.60 -3.71
CA GLU A 480 27.06 3.90 -4.07
C GLU A 480 26.99 4.10 -5.59
N GLU A 481 26.04 3.42 -6.23
CA GLU A 481 25.80 3.46 -7.67
C GLU A 481 24.42 4.08 -7.93
N VAL A 482 24.30 4.94 -8.93
CA VAL A 482 23.02 5.24 -9.56
C VAL A 482 22.72 4.10 -10.52
N VAL A 483 21.70 3.30 -10.21
CA VAL A 483 21.25 2.19 -11.06
C VAL A 483 20.07 2.59 -11.94
N GLY A 484 19.31 3.61 -11.55
CA GLY A 484 18.20 4.14 -12.34
C GLY A 484 17.90 5.59 -12.05
N ALA A 485 17.90 6.44 -13.08
CA ALA A 485 17.37 7.80 -12.99
C ALA A 485 16.93 8.27 -14.37
N LEU A 486 15.71 8.79 -14.47
CA LEU A 486 15.19 9.40 -15.69
C LEU A 486 14.70 10.81 -15.43
N PRO A 487 14.92 11.75 -16.37
CA PRO A 487 14.38 13.08 -16.25
C PRO A 487 12.85 13.12 -16.11
N ASP A 488 12.12 12.17 -16.68
CA ASP A 488 10.66 12.20 -16.66
C ASP A 488 10.09 11.65 -15.32
N MET A 489 10.95 11.16 -14.43
CA MET A 489 10.59 10.55 -13.15
C MET A 489 11.03 11.43 -11.98
N PHE A 490 10.26 11.40 -10.89
CA PHE A 490 10.55 12.23 -9.71
C PHE A 490 11.43 11.56 -8.67
N TYR A 491 11.76 10.29 -8.85
CA TYR A 491 12.63 9.51 -7.97
C TYR A 491 13.78 8.89 -8.75
N ALA A 492 14.83 8.51 -8.03
CA ALA A 492 15.93 7.71 -8.55
C ALA A 492 16.14 6.48 -7.70
N VAL A 493 16.75 5.47 -8.30
CA VAL A 493 17.14 4.23 -7.63
C VAL A 493 18.66 4.17 -7.59
N HIS A 494 19.18 4.09 -6.38
CA HIS A 494 20.59 3.90 -6.09
C HIS A 494 20.81 2.50 -5.52
N ARG A 495 22.07 2.05 -5.50
CA ARG A 495 22.49 0.82 -4.85
C ARG A 495 23.79 1.04 -4.10
N PHE A 496 23.81 0.69 -2.82
CA PHE A 496 25.06 0.47 -2.10
C PHE A 496 25.55 -0.94 -2.35
N VAL A 497 26.83 -1.06 -2.70
CA VAL A 497 27.56 -2.32 -2.73
C VAL A 497 28.59 -2.25 -1.62
N ILE A 498 28.42 -3.06 -0.57
CA ILE A 498 29.24 -3.08 0.64
C ILE A 498 29.99 -4.41 0.68
N GLU A 499 31.30 -4.37 0.47
CA GLU A 499 32.17 -5.56 0.35
C GLU A 499 33.12 -5.71 1.55
N GLY A 500 33.38 -4.60 2.27
CA GLY A 500 34.22 -4.57 3.46
C GLY A 500 33.42 -4.56 4.77
N PRO A 501 34.07 -4.73 5.93
CA PRO A 501 33.43 -4.65 7.24
C PRO A 501 33.06 -3.22 7.67
N GLU A 502 33.53 -2.21 6.93
CA GLU A 502 33.25 -0.81 7.21
C GLU A 502 31.80 -0.43 6.88
N ALA A 503 31.24 0.49 7.66
CA ALA A 503 29.89 0.98 7.41
C ALA A 503 29.86 1.96 6.23
N ALA A 504 28.83 1.86 5.39
CA ALA A 504 28.53 2.90 4.41
C ALA A 504 27.82 4.08 5.08
N GLU A 505 28.18 5.31 4.71
CA GLU A 505 27.61 6.52 5.30
C GLU A 505 26.63 7.19 4.33
N ASP A 506 25.51 7.67 4.83
CA ASP A 506 24.49 8.34 4.02
C ASP A 506 23.77 9.41 4.86
N ASP A 507 23.03 10.29 4.18
CA ASP A 507 22.32 11.40 4.80
C ASP A 507 21.00 11.63 4.08
N THR A 508 19.89 11.63 4.82
CA THR A 508 18.55 11.90 4.27
C THR A 508 18.47 13.28 3.63
N ALA A 509 19.31 14.23 4.04
CA ALA A 509 19.39 15.58 3.47
C ALA A 509 18.01 16.25 3.33
N GLY A 510 17.12 16.03 4.31
CA GLY A 510 15.77 16.59 4.35
C GLY A 510 14.70 15.88 3.52
N ARG A 511 14.95 14.65 3.04
CA ARG A 511 13.97 13.79 2.34
C ARG A 511 14.05 12.36 2.85
N PHE A 512 12.92 11.65 2.88
CA PHE A 512 12.94 10.24 3.26
C PHE A 512 13.77 9.39 2.26
N HIS A 513 14.34 8.30 2.75
CA HIS A 513 14.93 7.24 1.93
C HIS A 513 14.19 5.93 2.17
N ILE A 514 14.03 5.11 1.14
CA ILE A 514 13.55 3.72 1.29
C ILE A 514 14.71 2.79 0.96
N LEU A 515 14.99 1.84 1.85
CA LEU A 515 16.08 0.88 1.74
C LEU A 515 15.52 -0.53 1.62
N ASN A 516 16.08 -1.34 0.73
CA ASN A 516 15.80 -2.77 0.62
C ASN A 516 17.12 -3.55 0.50
N VAL A 517 17.26 -4.65 1.24
CA VAL A 517 18.43 -5.53 1.10
C VAL A 517 18.20 -6.52 -0.03
N SER A 518 18.79 -6.23 -1.18
CA SER A 518 18.61 -7.01 -2.41
C SER A 518 19.58 -8.18 -2.59
N ALA A 519 20.68 -8.23 -1.80
CA ALA A 519 21.63 -9.34 -1.77
C ALA A 519 22.46 -9.32 -0.48
N GLY A 520 22.93 -10.49 -0.04
CA GLY A 520 23.71 -10.65 1.19
C GLY A 520 22.83 -10.81 2.44
N ASP A 521 23.46 -10.97 3.61
CA ASP A 521 22.76 -11.39 4.84
C ASP A 521 21.91 -10.27 5.49
N GLY A 522 22.23 -9.00 5.23
CA GLY A 522 21.53 -7.86 5.82
C GLY A 522 22.44 -6.68 6.18
N ILE A 523 21.82 -5.67 6.78
CA ILE A 523 22.50 -4.52 7.37
C ILE A 523 21.91 -4.18 8.73
N VAL A 524 22.67 -3.43 9.53
CA VAL A 524 22.14 -2.65 10.65
C VAL A 524 22.20 -1.17 10.28
N VAL A 525 21.05 -0.50 10.30
CA VAL A 525 20.96 0.95 10.11
C VAL A 525 21.17 1.62 11.46
N GLU A 526 22.21 2.45 11.58
CA GLU A 526 22.53 3.22 12.77
C GLU A 526 22.38 4.72 12.50
N THR A 527 21.45 5.37 13.21
CA THR A 527 21.27 6.84 13.14
C THR A 527 22.35 7.57 13.95
N ALA A 528 22.54 8.88 13.68
CA ALA A 528 23.43 9.72 14.48
C ALA A 528 23.09 9.73 15.99
N GLY A 529 21.82 9.56 16.35
CA GLY A 529 21.33 9.44 17.73
C GLY A 529 21.60 8.08 18.40
N GLY A 530 22.20 7.13 17.67
CA GLY A 530 22.52 5.78 18.16
C GLY A 530 21.36 4.79 18.11
N LEU A 531 20.19 5.17 17.57
CA LEU A 531 19.11 4.23 17.28
C LEU A 531 19.57 3.25 16.20
N ARG A 532 19.37 1.95 16.43
CA ARG A 532 19.77 0.86 15.54
C ARG A 532 18.56 0.05 15.09
N HIS A 533 18.54 -0.31 13.80
CA HIS A 533 17.49 -1.13 13.22
C HIS A 533 18.10 -2.22 12.33
N ASP A 534 17.80 -3.48 12.60
CA ASP A 534 18.24 -4.60 11.76
C ASP A 534 17.37 -4.67 10.49
N LEU A 535 17.99 -4.94 9.35
CA LEU A 535 17.34 -5.18 8.08
C LEU A 535 17.96 -6.41 7.42
N ALA A 536 17.22 -7.51 7.38
CA ALA A 536 17.66 -8.76 6.76
C ALA A 536 17.47 -8.73 5.24
N PHE A 537 18.01 -9.74 4.56
CA PHE A 537 17.75 -9.99 3.15
C PHE A 537 16.25 -9.91 2.81
N ALA A 538 15.95 -9.29 1.67
CA ALA A 538 14.62 -9.05 1.12
C ALA A 538 13.71 -8.10 1.92
N GLU A 539 14.16 -7.53 3.04
CA GLU A 539 13.33 -6.62 3.81
C GLU A 539 13.46 -5.16 3.38
N THR A 540 12.35 -4.43 3.51
CA THR A 540 12.29 -2.99 3.26
C THR A 540 12.16 -2.18 4.55
N LEU A 541 12.76 -0.98 4.56
CA LEU A 541 12.78 -0.01 5.66
C LEU A 541 12.71 1.41 5.11
N THR A 542 11.93 2.28 5.75
CA THR A 542 11.96 3.72 5.47
C THR A 542 12.80 4.45 6.51
N VAL A 543 13.72 5.30 6.06
CA VAL A 543 14.46 6.25 6.90
C VAL A 543 13.79 7.64 6.73
N PRO A 544 13.15 8.18 7.78
CA PRO A 544 12.48 9.48 7.73
C PRO A 544 13.40 10.64 7.35
N ALA A 545 12.85 11.68 6.73
CA ALA A 545 13.59 12.89 6.38
C ALA A 545 14.31 13.54 7.57
N SER A 546 13.69 13.49 8.76
CA SER A 546 14.22 14.05 10.01
C SER A 546 15.47 13.36 10.57
N VAL A 547 15.81 12.14 10.12
CA VAL A 547 16.94 11.36 10.66
C VAL A 547 18.29 12.02 10.36
N GLY A 548 18.45 12.64 9.19
CA GLY A 548 19.71 13.20 8.74
C GLY A 548 20.77 12.12 8.50
N PRO A 549 22.01 12.29 8.98
CA PRO A 549 23.08 11.31 8.82
C PRO A 549 22.80 9.95 9.49
N TYR A 550 23.09 8.87 8.76
CA TYR A 550 23.04 7.49 9.25
C TYR A 550 24.12 6.61 8.60
N ARG A 551 24.31 5.41 9.16
CA ARG A 551 25.28 4.41 8.71
C ARG A 551 24.63 3.06 8.44
N LEU A 552 25.14 2.36 7.43
CA LEU A 552 24.75 1.01 7.03
C LEU A 552 25.87 0.05 7.38
N HIS A 553 25.68 -0.76 8.43
CA HIS A 553 26.67 -1.73 8.88
C HIS A 553 26.35 -3.10 8.25
N PRO A 554 27.24 -3.70 7.45
CA PRO A 554 26.97 -5.00 6.85
C PRO A 554 26.86 -6.08 7.94
N VAL A 555 25.91 -7.00 7.74
CA VAL A 555 25.73 -8.22 8.53
C VAL A 555 26.36 -9.38 7.77
N GLY A 556 26.95 -10.34 8.49
CA GLY A 556 27.60 -11.50 7.86
C GLY A 556 29.03 -11.22 7.36
N SER A 557 29.50 -12.10 6.47
CA SER A 557 30.87 -12.06 5.93
C SER A 557 30.94 -11.88 4.40
N GLY A 558 29.80 -11.95 3.72
CA GLY A 558 29.70 -11.73 2.28
C GLY A 558 29.37 -10.28 1.93
N PRO A 559 29.50 -9.89 0.64
CA PRO A 559 29.04 -8.61 0.16
C PRO A 559 27.52 -8.43 0.37
N VAL A 560 27.11 -7.20 0.65
CA VAL A 560 25.70 -6.82 0.83
C VAL A 560 25.33 -5.74 -0.18
N HIS A 561 24.19 -5.92 -0.86
CA HIS A 561 23.63 -4.92 -1.77
C HIS A 561 22.37 -4.32 -1.18
N VAL A 562 22.35 -3.01 -0.99
CA VAL A 562 21.19 -2.27 -0.48
C VAL A 562 20.68 -1.36 -1.58
N VAL A 563 19.48 -1.64 -2.09
CA VAL A 563 18.79 -0.76 -3.02
C VAL A 563 18.17 0.38 -2.23
N LYS A 564 18.38 1.61 -2.69
CA LYS A 564 17.85 2.84 -2.09
C LYS A 564 17.01 3.59 -3.12
N SER A 565 15.80 4.02 -2.74
CA SER A 565 15.03 4.98 -3.52
C SER A 565 14.88 6.30 -2.76
N LEU A 566 14.90 7.40 -3.51
CA LEU A 566 14.75 8.76 -3.00
C LEU A 566 14.09 9.67 -4.02
N VAL A 567 13.37 10.69 -3.53
CA VAL A 567 12.82 11.76 -4.38
C VAL A 567 13.96 12.69 -4.83
N THR A 568 14.17 12.84 -6.13
CA THR A 568 15.28 13.63 -6.71
C THR A 568 14.85 15.01 -7.18
N ARG A 569 13.54 15.22 -7.38
CA ARG A 569 12.97 16.48 -7.86
C ARG A 569 11.84 16.89 -6.93
N VAL A 570 11.98 18.05 -6.31
CA VAL A 570 10.86 18.73 -5.68
C VAL A 570 10.66 20.06 -6.37
#